data_AF-A0A2X3EAZ4-F1
#
_entry.id   AF-A0A2X3EAZ4-F1
#
_cell.length_a   1.000
_cell.length_b   1.000
_cell.length_c   1.000
_cell.angle_alpha   90.00
_cell.angle_beta   90.00
_cell.angle_gamma   90.00
#
_symmetry.space_group_name_H-M   'P 1'
#
loop_
_entity.id
_entity.type
_entity.pdbx_description
1 polymer ?
#
loop_
_entity_poly.entity_id
_entity_poly.type
_entity_poly.pdbx_seq_one_letter_code
_entity_poly.pdbx_strand_id
1 'polypeptide(L)' 'MIKGFAVGRTIFGQPSRRWMQGELSDEALIEEVKRNYLTLIGYWREARR' A
#
# COMPACT_ATOMS: atom_id res chain seq x y z
N MET A 1 6.30 -3.43 23.19
CA MET A 1 6.74 -3.89 21.85
C MET A 1 5.49 -4.01 20.98
N ILE A 2 5.33 -3.17 19.95
CA ILE A 2 4.16 -3.25 19.06
C ILE A 2 4.32 -4.46 18.15
N LYS A 3 3.30 -5.32 18.09
CA LYS A 3 3.33 -6.60 17.34
C LYS A 3 2.83 -6.48 15.89
N GLY A 4 2.31 -5.32 15.49
CA GLY A 4 1.82 -5.05 14.13
C GLY A 4 0.89 -3.84 14.09
N PHE A 5 0.56 -3.38 12.88
CA PHE A 5 -0.35 -2.27 12.61
C PHE A 5 -1.29 -2.66 11.47
N ALA A 6 -2.56 -2.25 11.53
CA ALA A 6 -3.51 -2.46 10.44
C ALA A 6 -3.42 -1.31 9.43
N VAL A 7 -2.98 -1.59 8.20
CA VAL A 7 -2.66 -0.59 7.18
C VAL A 7 -3.50 -0.69 5.90
N GLY A 8 -4.59 -1.46 5.93
CA GLY A 8 -5.40 -1.76 4.74
C GLY A 8 -5.85 -0.51 3.96
N ARG A 9 -6.38 0.51 4.65
CA ARG A 9 -6.86 1.75 3.97
C ARG A 9 -5.72 2.57 3.34
N THR A 10 -4.52 2.55 3.90
CA THR A 10 -3.38 3.32 3.39
C THR A 10 -2.79 2.67 2.14
N ILE A 11 -2.79 1.33 2.08
CA ILE A 11 -2.23 0.58 0.96
C ILE A 11 -3.20 0.48 -0.21
N PHE A 12 -4.49 0.23 0.07
CA PHE A 12 -5.50 -0.05 -0.93
C PHE A 12 -6.43 1.15 -1.21
N GLY A 13 -6.57 2.11 -0.30
CA GLY A 13 -7.66 3.09 -0.37
C GLY A 13 -7.59 4.10 -1.52
N GLN A 14 -6.40 4.54 -1.92
CA GLN A 14 -6.25 5.43 -3.08
C GLN A 14 -6.22 4.63 -4.40
N PRO A 15 -5.45 3.54 -4.54
CA PRO A 15 -5.41 2.76 -5.77
C PRO A 15 -6.77 2.16 -6.13
N SER A 16 -7.50 1.60 -5.15
CA SER A 16 -8.84 1.05 -5.40
C SER A 16 -9.84 2.11 -5.85
N ARG A 17 -9.72 3.36 -5.36
CA ARG A 17 -10.60 4.45 -5.82
C ARG A 17 -10.38 4.77 -7.29
N ARG A 18 -9.11 4.95 -7.69
CA ARG A 18 -8.74 5.24 -9.07
C ARG A 18 -9.11 4.09 -10.02
N TRP A 19 -8.94 2.85 -9.57
CA TRP A 19 -9.41 1.67 -10.30
C TRP A 19 -10.93 1.66 -10.49
N MET A 20 -11.70 1.93 -9.44
CA MET A 20 -13.17 2.04 -9.55
C MET A 20 -13.63 3.20 -10.45
N GLN A 21 -12.81 4.23 -10.62
CA GLN A 21 -13.04 5.33 -11.56
C GLN A 21 -12.62 4.98 -13.00
N GLY A 22 -12.03 3.81 -13.23
CA GLY A 22 -11.50 3.40 -14.54
C GLY A 22 -10.17 4.06 -14.91
N GLU A 23 -9.51 4.74 -13.97
CA GLU A 23 -8.24 5.44 -14.18
C GLU A 23 -7.02 4.53 -14.07
N LEU A 24 -7.20 3.31 -13.55
CA LEU A 24 -6.17 2.28 -13.44
C LEU A 24 -6.67 0.99 -14.07
N SER A 25 -5.76 0.30 -14.77
CA SER A 25 -5.97 -1.11 -15.11
C SER A 25 -5.74 -1.99 -13.88
N ASP A 26 -6.14 -3.25 -13.99
CA ASP A 26 -5.93 -4.25 -12.95
C ASP A 26 -4.44 -4.43 -12.63
N GLU A 27 -3.59 -4.46 -13.66
CA GLU A 27 -2.13 -4.58 -13.50
C GLU A 27 -1.55 -3.35 -12.82
N ALA A 28 -2.02 -2.16 -13.19
CA ALA A 28 -1.58 -0.91 -12.58
C ALA A 28 -1.99 -0.82 -11.11
N LEU A 29 -3.20 -1.31 -10.77
CA LEU A 29 -3.66 -1.43 -9.39
C LEU A 29 -2.75 -2.36 -8.57
N ILE A 30 -2.44 -3.55 -9.10
CA ILE A 30 -1.59 -4.54 -8.41
C ILE A 30 -0.20 -3.98 -8.13
N GLU A 31 0.43 -3.35 -9.13
CA GLU A 31 1.76 -2.78 -8.96
C GLU A 31 1.78 -1.60 -7.98
N GLU A 32 0.74 -0.75 -7.97
CA GLU A 32 0.64 0.38 -7.06
C GLU A 32 0.44 -0.08 -5.60
N VAL A 33 -0.43 -1.07 -5.36
CA VAL A 33 -0.64 -1.70 -4.05
C VAL A 33 0.65 -2.36 -3.54
N LYS A 34 1.34 -3.11 -4.40
CA LYS A 34 2.61 -3.78 -4.07
C LYS A 34 3.68 -2.77 -3.68
N ARG A 35 3.81 -1.67 -4.44
CA ARG A 35 4.75 -0.59 -4.15
C ARG A 35 4.46 0.05 -2.78
N ASN A 36 3.19 0.38 -2.50
CA ASN A 36 2.79 0.94 -1.20
C ASN A 36 3.15 0.01 -0.02
N TYR A 37 2.96 -1.30 -0.20
CA TYR A 37 3.34 -2.29 0.80
C TYR A 37 4.85 -2.35 1.05
N LEU A 38 5.66 -2.37 -0.02
CA LEU A 38 7.12 -2.39 0.08
C LEU A 38 7.67 -1.10 0.73
N THR A 39 7.13 0.06 0.36
CA THR A 39 7.48 1.35 0.99
C THR A 39 7.24 1.32 2.49
N LEU A 40 6.09 0.79 2.93
CA LEU A 40 5.76 0.68 4.35
C LEU A 40 6.73 -0.25 5.11
N ILE A 41 7.08 -1.40 4.52
CA ILE A 41 8.09 -2.30 5.09
C ILE A 41 9.44 -1.59 5.22
N GLY A 42 9.82 -0.80 4.21
CA GLY A 42 11.02 0.03 4.23
C GLY A 42 11.04 0.97 5.43
N TYR A 43 9.98 1.77 5.61
CA TYR A 43 9.86 2.68 6.75
C TYR A 43 9.88 1.95 8.09
N TRP A 44 9.25 0.79 8.20
CA TRP A 44 9.27 0.04 9.46
C TRP A 44 10.65 -0.51 9.80
N ARG A 45 11.40 -0.97 8.81
CA ARG A 45 12.80 -1.40 9.01
C ARG A 45 13.67 -0.23 9.46
N GLU A 46 13.47 0.94 8.88
CA GLU A 46 14.21 2.16 9.23
C GLU A 46 13.88 2.66 10.64
N ALA A 47 12.60 2.68 11.01
CA ALA A 47 12.15 3.08 12.35
C ALA A 47 12.57 2.11 13.47
N ARG A 48 13.03 0.90 13.10
CA ARG A 48 13.53 -0.11 14.04
C ARG A 48 15.06 -0.13 14.13
N ARG A 49 15.74 0.67 13.31
CA ARG A 49 17.18 0.93 13.42
C ARG A 49 17.45 1.86 14.60
#